data_AF-A0A452J0K3-F1
#
_entry.id   AF-A0A452J0K3-F1
#
_cell.length_a   1.000
_cell.length_b   1.000
_cell.length_c   1.000
_cell.angle_alpha   90.00
_cell.angle_beta   90.00
_cell.angle_gamma   90.00
#
_symmetry.space_group_name_H-M   'P 1'
#
loop_
_entity.id
_entity.type
_entity.pdbx_description
1 polymer ?
#
loop_
_entity_poly.entity_id
_entity_poly.type
_entity_poly.pdbx_seq_one_letter_code
_entity_poly.pdbx_strand_id
1 'polypeptide(L)'
;MDEVDKILIHSLRLSGTQVPEEVQSLQEFTTELIVESVVRCLRVIHPSLGTSLSHVLPPGMSARFRIGTSLAQACQELGYQGEVGYQTFLYSSEPEIRRLLLFLVEKLPRDDAEDARQPAGKSAGLLRAIAAKIKEELGTPWVPPACRTPRLQRLQVGPPPPQIQTHVSSQRALYPPHSRPSPRAGLRQQRLALGGREQTLQVKSRALELLPQAENNLAKLQLLVESSAQRLVHLAAQWETRRGPLMDQYRHLRAARHSCQLESTRRVSEIQALHERGRSAATEARRKEELCRQLLTELESLPKDVSRAAYTQRILEIVGNIRKQKEEITKILSATRALQKEINSLTGKLDRTFAVTDELVFKDAKRDESVRKAYKYLAALHENCSQLIQTIEDAGAIQREIRDLEEQVRVAGVGPGGWGAPRGPPSSSTEGVNMPPQIESEGAKKTLANLERILSDYRALRQENAALLGRSRDP
;
A
#
# COMPACT_ATOMS: atom_id res chain seq x y z
N MET A 1 1.72 -36.03 0.61
CA MET A 1 0.33 -35.57 0.40
C MET A 1 -0.60 -36.24 1.42
N ASP A 2 -0.45 -37.55 1.64
CA ASP A 2 -1.33 -38.37 2.49
C ASP A 2 -1.46 -37.93 3.97
N GLU A 3 -0.43 -37.31 4.56
CA GLU A 3 -0.51 -36.82 5.95
C GLU A 3 -1.46 -35.63 6.09
N VAL A 4 -1.50 -34.72 5.10
CA VAL A 4 -2.40 -33.57 5.10
C VAL A 4 -3.86 -34.05 4.99
N ASP A 5 -4.10 -35.04 4.14
CA ASP A 5 -5.42 -35.62 3.96
C ASP A 5 -5.93 -36.30 5.22
N LYS A 6 -5.06 -37.03 5.94
CA LYS A 6 -5.40 -37.63 7.25
C LYS A 6 -5.77 -36.58 8.29
N ILE A 7 -5.06 -35.46 8.35
CA ILE A 7 -5.35 -34.34 9.27
C ILE A 7 -6.67 -33.66 8.90
N LEU A 8 -6.93 -33.46 7.60
CA LEU A 8 -8.19 -32.90 7.11
C LEU A 8 -9.38 -33.81 7.42
N ILE A 9 -9.27 -35.12 7.14
CA ILE A 9 -10.30 -36.11 7.43
C ILE A 9 -10.58 -36.16 8.94
N HIS A 10 -9.54 -36.14 9.77
CA HIS A 10 -9.70 -36.09 11.23
C HIS A 10 -10.45 -34.83 11.68
N SER A 11 -10.08 -33.66 11.15
CA SER A 11 -10.74 -32.38 11.44
C SER A 11 -12.20 -32.35 10.97
N LEU A 12 -12.49 -32.95 9.82
CA LEU A 12 -13.85 -33.10 9.30
C LEU A 12 -14.72 -34.00 10.19
N ARG A 13 -14.16 -35.08 10.74
CA ARG A 13 -14.86 -35.94 11.72
C ARG A 13 -15.17 -35.16 13.01
N LEU A 14 -14.24 -34.36 13.52
CA LEU A 14 -14.46 -33.52 14.70
C LEU A 14 -15.55 -32.46 14.46
N SER A 15 -15.65 -31.91 13.25
CA SER A 15 -16.71 -30.98 12.86
C SER A 15 -18.10 -31.64 12.66
N GLY A 16 -18.20 -32.96 12.88
CA GLY A 16 -19.44 -33.72 12.83
C GLY A 16 -19.79 -34.32 11.47
N THR A 17 -18.86 -34.32 10.51
CA THR A 17 -19.06 -34.92 9.18
C THR A 17 -18.95 -36.45 9.25
N GLN A 18 -19.93 -37.17 8.69
CA GLN A 18 -19.97 -38.63 8.70
C GLN A 18 -19.08 -39.21 7.59
N VAL A 19 -17.76 -39.06 7.76
CA VAL A 19 -16.78 -39.72 6.89
C VAL A 19 -16.52 -41.14 7.40
N PRO A 20 -16.72 -42.20 6.59
CA PRO A 20 -16.44 -43.58 6.98
C PRO A 20 -15.01 -43.77 7.51
N GLU A 21 -14.82 -44.69 8.45
CA GLU A 21 -13.50 -44.94 9.07
C GLU A 21 -12.47 -45.53 8.08
N GLU A 22 -12.96 -46.19 7.03
CA GLU A 22 -12.18 -46.84 5.97
C GLU A 22 -11.52 -45.84 5.01
N VAL A 23 -12.04 -44.61 4.92
CA VAL A 23 -11.53 -43.58 4.01
C VAL A 23 -10.28 -42.92 4.59
N GLN A 24 -9.14 -43.08 3.90
CA GLN A 24 -7.84 -42.57 4.35
C GLN A 24 -7.24 -41.47 3.45
N SER A 25 -7.84 -41.24 2.29
CA SER A 25 -7.38 -40.27 1.29
C SER A 25 -8.55 -39.45 0.73
N LEU A 26 -8.28 -38.21 0.31
CA LEU A 26 -9.26 -37.39 -0.41
C LEU A 26 -9.61 -37.95 -1.80
N GLN A 27 -8.85 -38.92 -2.32
CA GLN A 27 -9.15 -39.61 -3.57
C GLN A 27 -10.39 -40.50 -3.50
N GLU A 28 -10.73 -40.99 -2.30
CA GLU A 28 -11.87 -41.88 -2.06
C GLU A 28 -13.18 -41.11 -1.78
N PHE A 29 -13.13 -39.77 -1.83
CA PHE A 29 -14.29 -38.93 -1.57
C PHE A 29 -15.24 -38.91 -2.77
N THR A 30 -16.46 -39.39 -2.55
CA THR A 30 -17.55 -39.26 -3.52
C THR A 30 -18.07 -37.82 -3.58
N THR A 31 -18.73 -37.47 -4.68
CA THR A 31 -19.36 -36.14 -4.86
C THR A 31 -20.32 -35.79 -3.72
N GLU A 32 -21.02 -36.79 -3.20
CA GLU A 32 -21.94 -36.69 -2.08
C GLU A 32 -21.21 -36.36 -0.77
N LEU A 33 -20.11 -37.06 -0.48
CA LEU A 33 -19.29 -36.81 0.70
C LEU A 33 -18.63 -35.42 0.67
N ILE A 34 -18.22 -34.96 -0.51
CA ILE A 34 -17.65 -33.63 -0.70
C ILE A 34 -18.68 -32.55 -0.36
N VAL A 35 -19.87 -32.63 -0.93
CA VAL A 35 -20.94 -31.67 -0.67
C VAL A 35 -21.39 -31.71 0.79
N GLU A 36 -21.51 -32.90 1.38
CA GLU A 36 -21.84 -33.07 2.79
C GLU A 36 -20.79 -32.44 3.71
N SER A 37 -19.50 -32.66 3.43
CA SER A 37 -18.37 -32.10 4.18
C SER A 37 -18.36 -30.57 4.13
N VAL A 38 -18.54 -30.01 2.93
CA VAL A 38 -18.56 -28.55 2.73
C VAL A 38 -19.76 -27.92 3.42
N VAL A 39 -20.98 -28.47 3.25
CA VAL A 39 -22.20 -27.96 3.90
C VAL A 39 -22.08 -27.99 5.42
N ARG A 40 -21.49 -29.05 6.00
CA ARG A 40 -21.26 -29.11 7.44
C ARG A 40 -20.25 -28.09 7.92
N CYS A 41 -19.13 -27.92 7.22
CA CYS A 41 -18.16 -26.87 7.55
C CYS A 41 -18.84 -25.49 7.52
N LEU A 42 -19.62 -25.21 6.47
CA LEU A 42 -20.36 -23.96 6.35
C LEU A 42 -21.37 -23.73 7.49
N ARG A 43 -22.07 -24.77 7.95
CA ARG A 43 -22.99 -24.67 9.10
C ARG A 43 -22.30 -24.31 10.40
N VAL A 44 -21.11 -24.84 10.62
CA VAL A 44 -20.33 -24.59 11.83
C VAL A 44 -19.72 -23.18 11.80
N ILE A 45 -19.23 -22.73 10.65
CA ILE A 45 -18.59 -21.40 10.49
C ILE A 45 -19.62 -20.27 10.46
N HIS A 46 -20.67 -20.43 9.64
CA HIS A 46 -21.78 -19.48 9.52
C HIS A 46 -23.13 -20.20 9.57
N PRO A 47 -23.76 -20.32 10.75
CA PRO A 47 -25.05 -20.98 10.91
C PRO A 47 -26.16 -20.40 10.03
N SER A 48 -26.10 -19.10 9.72
CA SER A 48 -27.05 -18.43 8.82
C SER A 48 -26.97 -18.89 7.37
N LEU A 49 -25.76 -19.13 6.85
CA LEU A 49 -25.51 -19.55 5.47
C LEU A 49 -25.61 -21.08 5.31
N GLY A 50 -25.21 -21.85 6.32
CA GLY A 50 -25.21 -23.31 6.23
C GLY A 50 -26.59 -23.97 6.45
N THR A 51 -27.52 -23.30 7.15
CA THR A 51 -28.86 -23.86 7.44
C THR A 51 -29.78 -23.85 6.21
N SER A 52 -29.56 -22.91 5.27
CA SER A 52 -30.30 -22.82 4.01
C SER A 52 -29.84 -23.82 2.95
N LEU A 53 -28.71 -24.51 3.17
CA LEU A 53 -28.11 -25.44 2.21
C LEU A 53 -28.39 -26.90 2.57
N SER A 54 -28.83 -27.67 1.57
CA SER A 54 -29.03 -29.11 1.68
C SER A 54 -27.69 -29.84 1.62
N HIS A 55 -27.49 -30.80 2.51
CA HIS A 55 -26.33 -31.70 2.54
C HIS A 55 -26.51 -32.93 1.63
N VAL A 56 -27.67 -33.08 1.01
CA VAL A 56 -28.02 -34.20 0.12
C VAL A 56 -28.22 -33.69 -1.31
N LEU A 57 -27.55 -34.32 -2.28
CA LEU A 57 -27.73 -34.00 -3.70
C LEU A 57 -29.03 -34.64 -4.26
N PRO A 58 -29.87 -33.87 -4.97
CA PRO A 58 -31.02 -34.40 -5.71
C PRO A 58 -30.59 -35.25 -6.92
N PRO A 59 -31.46 -36.13 -7.46
CA PRO A 59 -31.14 -36.95 -8.64
C PRO A 59 -31.06 -36.14 -9.96
N GLY A 60 -31.69 -34.96 -10.03
CA GLY A 60 -31.72 -34.13 -11.25
C GLY A 60 -30.54 -33.17 -11.38
N MET A 61 -29.88 -33.15 -12.55
CA MET A 61 -28.68 -32.33 -12.81
C MET A 61 -28.90 -30.82 -12.68
N SER A 62 -30.08 -30.30 -13.02
CA SER A 62 -30.41 -28.87 -12.84
C SER A 62 -30.46 -28.46 -11.37
N ALA A 63 -30.96 -29.34 -10.49
CA ALA A 63 -30.99 -29.11 -9.05
C ALA A 63 -29.59 -29.24 -8.43
N ARG A 64 -28.77 -30.19 -8.92
CA ARG A 64 -27.36 -30.32 -8.55
C ARG A 64 -26.55 -29.08 -8.93
N PHE A 65 -26.76 -28.53 -10.12
CA PHE A 65 -26.14 -27.27 -10.57
C PHE A 65 -26.48 -26.09 -9.66
N ARG A 66 -27.75 -25.96 -9.27
CA ARG A 66 -28.18 -24.89 -8.34
C ARG A 66 -27.49 -25.01 -6.99
N ILE A 67 -27.44 -26.21 -6.42
CA ILE A 67 -26.76 -26.47 -5.14
C ILE A 67 -25.25 -26.20 -5.25
N GLY A 68 -24.59 -26.68 -6.31
CA GLY A 68 -23.18 -26.43 -6.54
C GLY A 68 -22.86 -24.94 -6.71
N THR A 69 -23.71 -24.18 -7.39
CA THR A 69 -23.57 -22.72 -7.53
C THR A 69 -23.78 -22.01 -6.20
N SER A 70 -24.79 -22.39 -5.41
CA SER A 70 -25.03 -21.81 -4.08
C SER A 70 -23.89 -22.13 -3.10
N LEU A 71 -23.29 -23.32 -3.18
CA LEU A 71 -22.11 -23.68 -2.38
C LEU A 71 -20.88 -22.87 -2.77
N ALA A 72 -20.65 -22.69 -4.07
CA ALA A 72 -19.57 -21.86 -4.58
C ALA A 72 -19.70 -20.41 -4.09
N GLN A 73 -20.91 -19.83 -4.19
CA GLN A 73 -21.21 -18.49 -3.70
C GLN A 73 -20.96 -18.37 -2.20
N ALA A 74 -21.45 -19.32 -1.39
CA ALA A 74 -21.20 -19.31 0.06
C ALA A 74 -19.69 -19.38 0.41
N CYS A 75 -18.91 -20.15 -0.35
CA CYS A 75 -17.45 -20.23 -0.16
C CYS A 75 -16.74 -18.92 -0.58
N GLN A 76 -17.22 -18.26 -1.64
CA GLN A 76 -16.71 -16.95 -2.07
C GLN A 76 -17.07 -15.83 -1.08
N GLU A 77 -18.29 -15.84 -0.54
CA GLU A 77 -18.72 -14.91 0.52
C GLU A 77 -17.90 -15.06 1.81
N LEU A 78 -17.45 -16.27 2.11
CA LEU A 78 -16.49 -16.57 3.19
C LEU A 78 -15.07 -16.04 2.91
N GLY A 79 -14.79 -15.54 1.71
CA GLY A 79 -13.51 -14.98 1.32
C GLY A 79 -12.53 -15.98 0.72
N TYR A 80 -13.00 -17.10 0.16
CA TYR A 80 -12.14 -18.00 -0.61
C TYR A 80 -11.61 -17.30 -1.86
N GLN A 81 -10.29 -17.33 -2.06
CA GLN A 81 -9.63 -16.59 -3.17
C GLN A 81 -9.42 -17.41 -4.45
N GLY A 82 -9.69 -18.72 -4.44
CA GLY A 82 -9.59 -19.55 -5.63
C GLY A 82 -10.87 -19.53 -6.48
N GLU A 83 -10.75 -19.90 -7.74
CA GLU A 83 -11.91 -20.12 -8.62
C GLU A 83 -12.70 -21.34 -8.13
N VAL A 84 -13.95 -21.13 -7.70
CA VAL A 84 -14.86 -22.19 -7.27
C VAL A 84 -16.16 -22.02 -8.02
N GLY A 85 -16.64 -23.10 -8.60
CA GLY A 85 -17.93 -23.18 -9.28
C GLY A 85 -18.63 -24.50 -8.99
N TYR A 86 -19.77 -24.72 -9.62
CA TYR A 86 -20.49 -26.00 -9.50
C TYR A 86 -19.63 -27.20 -9.95
N GLN A 87 -18.71 -26.98 -10.88
CA GLN A 87 -17.78 -28.00 -11.41
C GLN A 87 -16.84 -28.53 -10.32
N THR A 88 -16.41 -27.67 -9.39
CA THR A 88 -15.51 -28.04 -8.28
C THR A 88 -16.12 -29.07 -7.33
N PHE A 89 -17.46 -29.16 -7.26
CA PHE A 89 -18.17 -30.10 -6.39
C PHE A 89 -18.73 -31.32 -7.14
N LEU A 90 -19.09 -31.16 -8.41
CA LEU A 90 -19.71 -32.20 -9.24
C LEU A 90 -18.69 -32.99 -10.07
N TYR A 91 -17.56 -32.37 -10.39
CA TYR A 91 -16.46 -32.92 -11.20
C TYR A 91 -15.13 -32.60 -10.51
N SER A 92 -15.10 -32.83 -9.20
CA SER A 92 -14.06 -32.39 -8.29
C SER A 92 -12.69 -32.92 -8.70
N SER A 93 -11.70 -32.02 -8.78
CA SER A 93 -10.29 -32.41 -8.88
C SER A 93 -9.65 -32.44 -7.49
N GLU A 94 -8.84 -33.46 -7.22
CA GLU A 94 -8.14 -33.65 -5.94
C GLU A 94 -7.39 -32.41 -5.43
N PRO A 95 -6.61 -31.67 -6.25
CA PRO A 95 -5.90 -30.48 -5.77
C PRO A 95 -6.85 -29.33 -5.44
N GLU A 96 -7.96 -29.16 -6.16
CA GLU A 96 -8.92 -28.08 -5.91
C GLU A 96 -9.75 -28.35 -4.66
N ILE A 97 -10.24 -29.58 -4.49
CA ILE A 97 -11.04 -29.92 -3.31
C ILE A 97 -10.20 -29.90 -2.04
N ARG A 98 -8.93 -30.33 -2.10
CA ARG A 98 -8.00 -30.25 -0.97
C ARG A 98 -7.77 -28.80 -0.53
N ARG A 99 -7.54 -27.88 -1.47
CA ARG A 99 -7.37 -26.45 -1.15
C ARG A 99 -8.63 -25.86 -0.53
N LEU A 100 -9.80 -26.24 -1.05
CA LEU A 100 -11.08 -25.78 -0.54
C LEU A 100 -11.35 -26.30 0.88
N LEU A 101 -11.17 -27.60 1.13
CA LEU A 101 -11.36 -28.20 2.46
C LEU A 101 -10.34 -27.68 3.47
N LEU A 102 -9.09 -27.45 3.06
CA LEU A 102 -8.07 -26.86 3.92
C LEU A 102 -8.45 -25.43 4.33
N PHE A 103 -8.93 -24.62 3.39
CA PHE A 103 -9.47 -23.29 3.71
C PHE A 103 -10.65 -23.37 4.68
N LEU A 104 -11.61 -24.27 4.45
CA LEU A 104 -12.79 -24.40 5.31
C LEU A 104 -12.41 -24.89 6.71
N VAL A 105 -11.52 -25.88 6.82
CA VAL A 105 -11.03 -26.40 8.10
C VAL A 105 -10.25 -25.34 8.88
N GLU A 106 -9.47 -24.50 8.20
CA GLU A 106 -8.77 -23.37 8.85
C GLU A 106 -9.73 -22.35 9.47
N LYS A 107 -10.94 -22.24 8.90
CA LYS A 107 -11.99 -21.33 9.36
C LYS A 107 -12.96 -21.95 10.37
N LEU A 108 -12.90 -23.27 10.59
CA LEU A 108 -13.68 -23.90 11.66
C LEU A 108 -13.26 -23.27 13.00
N PRO A 109 -14.21 -23.08 13.94
CA PRO A 109 -13.85 -22.73 15.31
C PRO A 109 -12.92 -23.83 15.81
N ARG A 110 -11.64 -23.49 16.00
CA ARG A 110 -10.69 -24.37 16.67
C ARG A 110 -11.20 -24.50 18.09
N ASP A 111 -11.86 -25.61 18.40
CA ASP A 111 -11.93 -26.04 19.78
C ASP A 111 -10.47 -26.24 20.22
N ASP A 112 -10.10 -25.62 21.34
CA ASP A 112 -8.87 -25.85 22.09
C ASP A 112 -8.85 -27.30 22.67
N ALA A 113 -9.26 -28.28 21.87
CA ALA A 113 -9.39 -29.69 22.22
C ALA A 113 -8.07 -30.46 22.11
N GLU A 114 -6.99 -29.81 21.68
CA GLU A 114 -5.63 -30.30 21.91
C GLU A 114 -5.19 -30.08 23.39
N ASP A 115 -5.95 -29.33 24.20
CA ASP A 115 -5.77 -29.27 25.66
C ASP A 115 -6.67 -30.27 26.43
N ALA A 116 -7.48 -31.08 25.73
CA ALA A 116 -8.41 -32.03 26.36
C ALA A 116 -7.74 -33.31 26.90
N ARG A 117 -6.41 -33.47 26.75
CA ARG A 117 -5.65 -34.54 27.43
C ARG A 117 -5.06 -34.11 28.77
N GLN A 118 -5.34 -32.89 29.24
CA GLN A 118 -5.12 -32.53 30.64
C GLN A 118 -6.45 -32.54 31.39
N PRO A 119 -6.48 -33.03 32.65
CA PRO A 119 -7.71 -33.04 33.44
C PRO A 119 -8.13 -31.60 33.63
N ALA A 120 -9.17 -31.18 32.91
CA ALA A 120 -9.68 -29.83 32.92
C ALA A 120 -9.89 -29.37 34.37
N GLY A 121 -9.22 -28.28 34.75
CA GLY A 121 -9.35 -27.70 36.07
C GLY A 121 -10.82 -27.43 36.41
N LYS A 122 -11.19 -27.56 37.68
CA LYS A 122 -12.55 -27.38 38.21
C LYS A 122 -13.25 -26.10 37.71
N SER A 123 -12.49 -25.08 37.33
CA SER A 123 -12.94 -23.82 36.73
C SER A 123 -13.53 -23.97 35.33
N ALA A 124 -12.96 -24.81 34.46
CA ALA A 124 -13.46 -25.03 33.11
C ALA A 124 -14.81 -25.78 33.11
N GLY A 125 -14.96 -26.75 34.03
CA GLY A 125 -16.23 -27.44 34.26
C GLY A 125 -17.34 -26.50 34.76
N LEU A 126 -16.98 -25.58 35.66
CA LEU A 126 -17.91 -24.56 36.16
C LEU A 126 -18.38 -23.61 35.05
N LEU A 127 -17.45 -23.10 34.21
CA LEU A 127 -17.81 -22.21 33.10
C LEU A 127 -18.74 -22.89 32.09
N ARG A 128 -18.51 -24.18 31.80
CA ARG A 128 -19.38 -24.97 30.92
C ARG A 128 -20.77 -25.19 31.53
N ALA A 129 -20.84 -25.46 32.83
CA ALA A 129 -22.11 -25.60 33.55
C ALA A 129 -22.89 -24.28 33.61
N ILE A 130 -22.20 -23.15 33.83
CA ILE A 130 -22.79 -21.81 33.80
C ILE A 130 -23.35 -21.50 32.41
N ALA A 131 -22.56 -21.74 31.35
CA ALA A 131 -23.01 -21.51 29.98
C ALA A 131 -24.24 -22.36 29.61
N ALA A 132 -24.26 -23.63 30.02
CA ALA A 132 -25.42 -24.50 29.82
C ALA A 132 -26.66 -23.98 30.55
N LYS A 133 -26.52 -23.51 31.80
CA LYS A 133 -27.63 -22.98 32.59
C LYS A 133 -28.17 -21.67 32.03
N ILE A 134 -27.31 -20.76 31.61
CA ILE A 134 -27.72 -19.50 30.96
C ILE A 134 -28.49 -19.79 29.66
N LYS A 135 -28.04 -20.77 28.87
CA LYS A 135 -28.72 -21.16 27.62
C LYS A 135 -30.11 -21.76 27.89
N GLU A 136 -30.25 -22.55 28.94
CA GLU A 136 -31.55 -23.09 29.41
C GLU A 136 -32.50 -21.96 29.86
N GLU A 137 -31.99 -20.98 30.61
CA GLU A 137 -32.79 -19.85 31.10
C GLU A 137 -33.22 -18.89 29.99
N LEU A 138 -32.34 -18.61 29.01
CA LEU A 138 -32.65 -17.78 27.85
C LEU A 138 -33.65 -18.43 26.88
N GLY A 139 -33.76 -19.76 26.89
CA GLY A 139 -34.76 -20.49 26.12
C GLY A 139 -36.19 -20.42 26.69
N THR A 140 -36.36 -19.86 27.89
CA THR A 140 -37.67 -19.78 28.55
C THR A 140 -38.34 -18.43 28.24
N PRO A 141 -39.57 -18.41 27.70
CA PRO A 141 -40.30 -17.16 27.44
C PRO A 141 -40.47 -16.34 28.72
N TRP A 142 -40.15 -15.04 28.67
CA TRP A 142 -40.35 -14.17 29.82
C TRP A 142 -41.84 -13.92 30.05
N VAL A 143 -42.32 -14.22 31.27
CA VAL A 143 -43.72 -14.00 31.68
C VAL A 143 -43.76 -13.20 32.98
N PRO A 144 -44.67 -12.20 33.11
CA PRO A 144 -44.84 -11.40 34.32
C PRO A 144 -45.06 -12.25 35.59
N PRO A 145 -44.55 -11.84 36.77
CA PRO A 145 -44.59 -12.65 38.00
C PRO A 145 -45.98 -13.13 38.41
N ALA A 146 -47.02 -12.34 38.13
CA ALA A 146 -48.42 -12.68 38.43
C ALA A 146 -49.00 -13.79 37.53
N CYS A 147 -48.34 -14.10 36.41
CA CYS A 147 -48.80 -15.06 35.41
C CYS A 147 -47.89 -16.31 35.34
N ARG A 148 -46.93 -16.47 36.27
CA ARG A 148 -46.00 -17.61 36.30
C ARG A 148 -46.66 -18.85 36.90
N THR A 149 -46.45 -20.01 36.28
CA THR A 149 -46.85 -21.30 36.87
C THR A 149 -45.92 -21.66 38.04
N PRO A 150 -46.34 -22.53 38.99
CA PRO A 150 -45.51 -22.97 40.12
C PRO A 150 -44.22 -23.69 39.71
N ARG A 151 -44.14 -24.18 38.47
CA ARG A 151 -42.91 -24.75 37.90
C ARG A 151 -41.90 -23.66 37.49
N LEU A 152 -42.36 -22.55 36.92
CA LEU A 152 -41.51 -21.43 36.50
C LEU A 152 -41.00 -20.58 37.68
N GLN A 153 -41.74 -20.54 38.78
CA GLN A 153 -41.34 -19.82 40.01
C GLN A 153 -40.12 -20.45 40.72
N ARG A 154 -39.87 -21.75 40.52
CA ARG A 154 -38.74 -22.46 41.14
C ARG A 154 -37.43 -22.33 40.36
N LEU A 155 -37.47 -21.90 39.10
CA LEU A 155 -36.32 -21.87 38.21
C LEU A 155 -35.57 -20.52 38.22
N GLN A 156 -36.18 -19.44 38.72
CA GLN A 156 -35.54 -18.12 38.85
C GLN A 156 -35.50 -17.71 40.32
N VAL A 157 -34.40 -18.00 41.01
CA VAL A 157 -34.19 -17.60 42.40
C VAL A 157 -33.55 -16.20 42.42
N GLY A 158 -34.38 -15.17 42.56
CA GLY A 158 -34.00 -13.86 43.09
C GLY A 158 -34.70 -13.63 44.43
N PRO A 159 -34.15 -12.81 45.35
CA PRO A 159 -34.77 -12.58 46.65
C PRO A 159 -36.16 -11.95 46.44
N PRO A 160 -37.17 -12.34 47.26
CA PRO A 160 -38.49 -11.74 47.14
C PRO A 160 -38.38 -10.24 47.45
N PRO A 161 -39.00 -9.34 46.66
CA PRO A 161 -39.10 -7.95 47.05
C PRO A 161 -39.91 -7.84 48.35
N PRO A 162 -39.67 -6.79 49.17
CA PRO A 162 -40.46 -6.56 50.37
C PRO A 162 -41.94 -6.44 49.98
N GLN A 163 -42.80 -7.17 50.70
CA GLN A 163 -44.24 -7.09 50.56
C GLN A 163 -44.71 -5.69 50.99
N ILE A 164 -44.70 -4.74 50.05
CA ILE A 164 -45.45 -3.50 50.20
C ILE A 164 -46.92 -3.91 50.06
N GLN A 165 -47.63 -3.95 51.18
CA GLN A 165 -49.08 -4.02 51.21
C GLN A 165 -49.64 -2.73 50.60
N THR A 166 -49.66 -2.62 49.28
CA THR A 166 -50.51 -1.65 48.61
C THR A 166 -51.90 -2.27 48.52
N HIS A 167 -52.78 -1.87 49.44
CA HIS A 167 -54.22 -1.96 49.24
C HIS A 167 -54.59 -1.18 47.98
N VAL A 168 -54.60 -1.85 46.83
CA VAL A 168 -55.24 -1.33 45.62
C VAL A 168 -56.62 -1.96 45.56
N SER A 169 -57.59 -1.16 45.98
CA SER A 169 -59.02 -1.40 45.85
C SER A 169 -59.42 -1.41 44.38
N SER A 170 -59.19 -2.52 43.67
CA SER A 170 -59.84 -2.73 42.38
C SER A 170 -61.28 -3.17 42.63
N GLN A 171 -62.19 -2.21 42.55
CA GLN A 171 -63.62 -2.44 42.40
C GLN A 171 -63.83 -3.34 41.18
N ARG A 172 -64.07 -4.62 41.42
CA ARG A 172 -64.77 -5.48 40.47
C ARG A 172 -66.19 -5.63 40.98
N ALA A 173 -67.09 -4.87 40.37
CA ALA A 173 -68.52 -5.03 40.54
C ALA A 173 -68.91 -6.44 40.09
N LEU A 174 -69.17 -7.32 41.06
CA LEU A 174 -70.01 -8.49 40.90
C LEU A 174 -70.95 -8.51 42.11
N TYR A 175 -72.24 -8.45 41.80
CA TYR A 175 -73.39 -8.42 42.71
C TYR A 175 -73.24 -9.30 43.96
N PRO A 176 -73.72 -8.85 45.14
CA PRO A 176 -73.85 -9.74 46.29
C PRO A 176 -75.06 -10.66 46.07
N PRO A 177 -74.94 -12.00 46.23
CA PRO A 177 -76.12 -12.80 46.48
C PRO A 177 -76.56 -12.51 47.91
N HIS A 178 -77.84 -12.15 48.07
CA HIS A 178 -78.50 -12.11 49.36
C HIS A 178 -78.32 -13.46 50.06
N SER A 179 -77.59 -13.49 51.17
CA SER A 179 -77.51 -14.65 52.07
C SER A 179 -77.28 -14.14 53.48
N ARG A 180 -78.28 -14.34 54.35
CA ARG A 180 -78.22 -14.02 55.78
C ARG A 180 -76.98 -14.68 56.43
N PRO A 181 -76.28 -14.01 57.37
CA PRO A 181 -75.14 -14.63 58.04
C PRO A 181 -75.60 -15.86 58.84
N SER A 182 -74.97 -16.99 58.59
CA SER A 182 -75.22 -18.25 59.30
C SER A 182 -74.75 -18.15 60.76
N PRO A 183 -75.53 -18.59 61.76
CA PRO A 183 -75.14 -18.61 63.18
C PRO A 183 -73.84 -19.39 63.47
N ARG A 184 -73.47 -20.34 62.59
CA ARG A 184 -72.22 -21.11 62.70
C ARG A 184 -70.97 -20.29 62.43
N ALA A 185 -71.04 -19.25 61.60
CA ALA A 185 -69.90 -18.37 61.31
C ALA A 185 -69.57 -17.51 62.54
N GLY A 186 -70.58 -16.98 63.22
CA GLY A 186 -70.43 -16.22 64.48
C GLY A 186 -69.77 -17.06 65.59
N LEU A 187 -70.20 -18.31 65.78
CA LEU A 187 -69.63 -19.23 66.79
C LEU A 187 -68.16 -19.62 66.52
N ARG A 188 -67.73 -19.63 65.26
CA ARG A 188 -66.34 -19.94 64.87
C ARG A 188 -65.44 -18.72 65.10
N GLN A 189 -65.95 -17.53 64.77
CA GLN A 189 -65.28 -16.26 65.03
C GLN A 189 -65.15 -15.98 66.53
N GLN A 190 -66.19 -16.31 67.31
CA GLN A 190 -66.20 -16.19 68.77
C GLN A 190 -65.23 -17.16 69.45
N ARG A 191 -65.08 -18.40 68.94
CA ARG A 191 -64.07 -19.36 69.44
C ARG A 191 -62.63 -18.91 69.17
N LEU A 192 -62.36 -18.37 67.98
CA LEU A 192 -61.04 -17.80 67.67
C LEU A 192 -60.73 -16.58 68.56
N ALA A 193 -61.74 -15.74 68.82
CA ALA A 193 -61.61 -14.61 69.73
C ALA A 193 -61.40 -15.05 71.20
N LEU A 194 -62.08 -16.11 71.65
CA LEU A 194 -61.88 -16.71 72.97
C LEU A 194 -60.50 -17.36 73.11
N GLY A 195 -60.02 -18.10 72.11
CA GLY A 195 -58.67 -18.66 72.10
C GLY A 195 -57.58 -17.57 72.12
N GLY A 196 -57.79 -16.46 71.40
CA GLY A 196 -56.92 -15.28 71.50
C GLY A 196 -56.97 -14.62 72.88
N ARG A 197 -58.14 -14.60 73.54
CA ARG A 197 -58.29 -14.13 74.92
C ARG A 197 -57.60 -15.05 75.93
N GLU A 198 -57.68 -16.36 75.76
CA GLU A 198 -56.98 -17.32 76.62
C GLU A 198 -55.47 -17.20 76.48
N GLN A 199 -54.95 -17.07 75.26
CA GLN A 199 -53.52 -16.83 75.02
C GLN A 199 -53.04 -15.51 75.65
N THR A 200 -53.84 -14.44 75.53
CA THR A 200 -53.50 -13.16 76.15
C THR A 200 -53.59 -13.21 77.68
N LEU A 201 -54.54 -13.95 78.25
CA LEU A 201 -54.60 -14.18 79.69
C LEU A 201 -53.43 -15.04 80.19
N GLN A 202 -52.99 -16.05 79.42
CA GLN A 202 -51.79 -16.84 79.74
C GLN A 202 -50.52 -16.00 79.71
N VAL A 203 -50.34 -15.15 78.69
CA VAL A 203 -49.21 -14.20 78.64
C VAL A 203 -49.27 -13.23 79.82
N LYS A 204 -50.45 -12.70 80.16
CA LYS A 204 -50.64 -11.81 81.31
C LYS A 204 -50.36 -12.51 82.65
N SER A 205 -50.80 -13.76 82.84
CA SER A 205 -50.52 -14.55 84.05
C SER A 205 -49.02 -14.79 84.22
N ARG A 206 -48.34 -15.23 83.15
CA ARG A 206 -46.88 -15.39 83.16
C ARG A 206 -46.14 -14.07 83.37
N ALA A 207 -46.66 -12.97 82.82
CA ALA A 207 -46.09 -11.64 83.07
C ALA A 207 -46.22 -11.23 84.55
N LEU A 208 -47.36 -11.51 85.19
CA LEU A 208 -47.58 -11.27 86.62
C LEU A 208 -46.64 -12.10 87.50
N GLU A 209 -46.38 -13.36 87.13
CA GLU A 209 -45.43 -14.25 87.82
C GLU A 209 -43.98 -13.72 87.79
N LEU A 210 -43.62 -12.92 86.78
CA LEU A 210 -42.29 -12.35 86.61
C LEU A 210 -42.10 -10.99 87.30
N LEU A 211 -43.17 -10.35 87.78
CA LEU A 211 -43.15 -9.04 88.44
C LEU A 211 -42.39 -9.00 89.78
N PRO A 212 -42.42 -10.03 90.65
CA PRO A 212 -41.69 -10.00 91.92
C PRO A 212 -40.17 -9.84 91.78
N GLN A 213 -39.60 -10.17 90.60
CA GLN A 213 -38.20 -9.96 90.25
C GLN A 213 -38.04 -9.11 88.98
N ALA A 214 -38.94 -8.13 88.78
CA ALA A 214 -38.99 -7.33 87.55
C ALA A 214 -37.66 -6.65 87.21
N GLU A 215 -37.00 -6.02 88.18
CA GLU A 215 -35.73 -5.31 87.96
C GLU A 215 -34.61 -6.26 87.52
N ASN A 216 -34.49 -7.42 88.16
CA ASN A 216 -33.50 -8.44 87.81
C ASN A 216 -33.75 -9.07 86.44
N ASN A 217 -35.02 -9.31 86.09
CA ASN A 217 -35.40 -9.87 84.79
C ASN A 217 -35.18 -8.85 83.66
N LEU A 218 -35.50 -7.57 83.92
CA LEU A 218 -35.23 -6.48 82.98
C LEU A 218 -33.73 -6.33 82.73
N ALA A 219 -32.89 -6.32 83.78
CA ALA A 219 -31.45 -6.22 83.66
C ALA A 219 -30.84 -7.39 82.86
N LYS A 220 -31.31 -8.63 83.07
CA LYS A 220 -30.88 -9.80 82.29
C LYS A 220 -31.27 -9.69 80.81
N LEU A 221 -32.47 -9.20 80.52
CA LEU A 221 -32.93 -8.99 79.14
C LEU A 221 -32.16 -7.85 78.46
N GLN A 222 -31.90 -6.75 79.17
CA GLN A 222 -31.06 -5.66 78.69
C GLN A 222 -29.66 -6.17 78.34
N LEU A 223 -29.03 -6.94 79.23
CA LEU A 223 -27.71 -7.52 78.98
C LEU A 223 -27.71 -8.52 77.81
N LEU A 224 -28.78 -9.31 77.64
CA LEU A 224 -28.94 -10.18 76.48
C LEU A 224 -29.08 -9.39 75.18
N VAL A 225 -29.86 -8.31 75.19
CA VAL A 225 -30.03 -7.42 74.04
C VAL A 225 -28.71 -6.71 73.72
N GLU A 226 -28.04 -6.13 74.71
CA GLU A 226 -26.74 -5.46 74.56
C GLU A 226 -25.66 -6.42 74.06
N SER A 227 -25.54 -7.61 74.65
CA SER A 227 -24.58 -8.61 74.17
C SER A 227 -24.92 -9.09 72.76
N SER A 228 -26.20 -9.19 72.39
CA SER A 228 -26.62 -9.53 71.03
C SER A 228 -26.31 -8.41 70.03
N ALA A 229 -26.50 -7.15 70.42
CA ALA A 229 -26.18 -5.98 69.62
C ALA A 229 -24.67 -5.86 69.40
N GLN A 230 -23.87 -6.06 70.45
CA GLN A 230 -22.41 -6.09 70.36
C GLN A 230 -21.92 -7.21 69.43
N ARG A 231 -22.52 -8.41 69.49
CA ARG A 231 -22.21 -9.50 68.55
C ARG A 231 -22.51 -9.11 67.10
N LEU A 232 -23.64 -8.45 66.83
CA LEU A 232 -24.00 -7.98 65.48
C LEU A 232 -23.02 -6.92 64.97
N VAL A 233 -22.63 -5.95 65.81
CA VAL A 233 -21.63 -4.93 65.46
C VAL A 233 -20.28 -5.58 65.15
N HIS A 234 -19.85 -6.56 65.96
CA HIS A 234 -18.61 -7.28 65.72
C HIS A 234 -18.63 -8.06 64.39
N LEU A 235 -19.73 -8.76 64.10
CA LEU A 235 -19.90 -9.47 62.82
C LEU A 235 -19.93 -8.50 61.64
N ALA A 236 -20.56 -7.34 61.77
CA ALA A 236 -20.56 -6.30 60.74
C ALA A 236 -19.14 -5.77 60.48
N ALA A 237 -18.33 -5.56 61.52
CA ALA A 237 -16.95 -5.14 61.39
C ALA A 237 -16.08 -6.22 60.71
N GLN A 238 -16.24 -7.49 61.09
CA GLN A 238 -15.55 -8.61 60.44
C GLN A 238 -15.94 -8.74 58.96
N TRP A 239 -17.23 -8.57 58.66
CA TRP A 239 -17.74 -8.55 57.29
C TRP A 239 -17.13 -7.42 56.48
N GLU A 240 -17.10 -6.20 57.02
CA GLU A 240 -16.57 -5.04 56.30
C GLU A 240 -15.06 -5.16 56.04
N THR A 241 -14.31 -5.69 57.02
CA THR A 241 -12.86 -5.96 56.89
C THR A 241 -12.56 -6.89 55.72
N ARG A 242 -13.44 -7.85 55.41
CA ARG A 242 -13.28 -8.78 54.28
C ARG A 242 -13.91 -8.26 52.98
N ARG A 243 -15.05 -7.55 53.08
CA ARG A 243 -15.79 -7.04 51.92
C ARG A 243 -15.03 -5.94 51.19
N GLY A 244 -14.42 -5.00 51.92
CA GLY A 244 -13.61 -3.91 51.35
C GLY A 244 -12.56 -4.38 50.34
N PRO A 245 -11.57 -5.21 50.75
CA PRO A 245 -10.53 -5.67 49.85
C PRO A 245 -11.06 -6.51 48.69
N LEU A 246 -12.10 -7.33 48.90
CA LEU A 246 -12.72 -8.10 47.81
C LEU A 246 -13.41 -7.19 46.78
N MET A 247 -14.09 -6.13 47.23
CA MET A 247 -14.70 -5.14 46.34
C MET A 247 -13.65 -4.36 45.55
N ASP A 248 -12.53 -4.01 46.18
CA ASP A 248 -11.43 -3.30 45.51
C ASP A 248 -10.70 -4.21 44.50
N GLN A 249 -10.47 -5.48 44.86
CA GLN A 249 -9.96 -6.49 43.91
C GLN A 249 -10.91 -6.67 42.73
N TYR A 250 -12.22 -6.77 42.98
CA TYR A 250 -13.22 -6.88 41.92
C TYR A 250 -13.20 -5.65 40.99
N ARG A 251 -13.16 -4.44 41.56
CA ARG A 251 -13.06 -3.19 40.79
C ARG A 251 -11.79 -3.16 39.95
N HIS A 252 -10.65 -3.51 40.54
CA HIS A 252 -9.36 -3.55 39.86
C HIS A 252 -9.36 -4.54 38.69
N LEU A 253 -9.79 -5.79 38.94
CA LEU A 253 -9.89 -6.82 37.90
C LEU A 253 -10.86 -6.43 36.78
N ARG A 254 -11.99 -5.80 37.14
CA ARG A 254 -12.95 -5.30 36.15
C ARG A 254 -12.36 -4.19 35.27
N ALA A 255 -11.63 -3.26 35.87
CA ALA A 255 -10.94 -2.19 35.14
C ALA A 255 -9.83 -2.76 34.23
N ALA A 256 -9.02 -3.69 34.74
CA ALA A 256 -7.96 -4.35 33.97
C ALA A 256 -8.55 -5.13 32.78
N ARG A 257 -9.64 -5.88 32.99
CA ARG A 257 -10.35 -6.58 31.91
C ARG A 257 -10.88 -5.60 30.86
N HIS A 258 -11.48 -4.50 31.28
CA HIS A 258 -11.99 -3.48 30.36
C HIS A 258 -10.84 -2.85 29.54
N SER A 259 -9.71 -2.53 30.18
CA SER A 259 -8.52 -2.00 29.49
C SER A 259 -7.97 -3.00 28.47
N CYS A 260 -7.80 -4.26 28.87
CA CYS A 260 -7.33 -5.33 27.98
C CYS A 260 -8.28 -5.56 26.81
N GLN A 261 -9.60 -5.48 27.04
CA GLN A 261 -10.60 -5.58 25.98
C GLN A 261 -10.49 -4.44 24.98
N LEU A 262 -10.34 -3.20 25.46
CA LEU A 262 -10.17 -2.02 24.61
C LEU A 262 -8.89 -2.08 23.77
N GLU A 263 -7.78 -2.53 24.37
CA GLU A 263 -6.53 -2.77 23.66
C GLU A 263 -6.67 -3.87 22.61
N SER A 264 -7.35 -4.97 22.94
CA SER A 264 -7.62 -6.04 21.98
C SER A 264 -8.45 -5.54 20.81
N THR A 265 -9.52 -4.76 21.05
CA THR A 265 -10.34 -4.20 19.97
C THR A 265 -9.53 -3.24 19.10
N ARG A 266 -8.66 -2.43 19.71
CA ARG A 266 -7.77 -1.53 18.97
C ARG A 266 -6.80 -2.29 18.09
N ARG A 267 -6.13 -3.32 18.61
CA ARG A 267 -5.19 -4.18 17.84
C ARG A 267 -5.90 -4.85 16.68
N VAL A 268 -7.13 -5.34 16.87
CA VAL A 268 -7.93 -5.93 15.79
C VAL A 268 -8.23 -4.91 14.69
N SER A 269 -8.62 -3.68 15.05
CA SER A 269 -8.84 -2.61 14.06
C SER A 269 -7.55 -2.23 13.32
N GLU A 270 -6.41 -2.19 14.01
CA GLU A 270 -5.10 -1.95 13.40
C GLU A 270 -4.73 -3.05 12.39
N ILE A 271 -4.95 -4.33 12.74
CA ILE A 271 -4.75 -5.48 11.85
C ILE A 271 -5.67 -5.39 10.62
N GLN A 272 -6.95 -5.05 10.81
CA GLN A 272 -7.89 -4.88 9.70
C GLN A 272 -7.43 -3.79 8.73
N ALA A 273 -6.98 -2.64 9.25
CA ALA A 273 -6.46 -1.55 8.44
C ALA A 273 -5.16 -1.91 7.71
N LEU A 274 -4.31 -2.76 8.31
CA LEU A 274 -3.11 -3.28 7.64
C LEU A 274 -3.48 -4.27 6.53
N HIS A 275 -4.46 -5.16 6.74
CA HIS A 275 -4.94 -6.06 5.70
C HIS A 275 -5.58 -5.32 4.53
N GLU A 276 -6.35 -4.26 4.78
CA GLU A 276 -6.90 -3.41 3.72
C GLU A 276 -5.81 -2.74 2.90
N ARG A 277 -4.80 -2.16 3.56
CA ARG A 277 -3.62 -1.59 2.89
C ARG A 277 -2.83 -2.62 2.10
N GLY A 278 -2.67 -3.83 2.64
CA GLY A 278 -2.03 -4.94 1.94
C GLY A 278 -2.80 -5.36 0.69
N ARG A 279 -4.14 -5.46 0.78
CA ARG A 279 -5.00 -5.76 -0.36
C ARG A 279 -4.91 -4.68 -1.44
N SER A 280 -5.01 -3.40 -1.07
CA SER A 280 -4.91 -2.32 -2.05
C SER A 280 -3.55 -2.30 -2.74
N ALA A 281 -2.46 -2.47 -1.98
CA ALA A 281 -1.11 -2.55 -2.55
C ALA A 281 -0.95 -3.75 -3.49
N ALA A 282 -1.48 -4.92 -3.13
CA ALA A 282 -1.45 -6.11 -3.99
C ALA A 282 -2.23 -5.90 -5.29
N THR A 283 -3.40 -5.26 -5.25
CA THR A 283 -4.16 -4.94 -6.47
C THR A 283 -3.43 -3.92 -7.36
N GLU A 284 -2.75 -2.95 -6.76
CA GLU A 284 -1.95 -1.97 -7.49
C GLU A 284 -0.71 -2.62 -8.12
N ALA A 285 -0.03 -3.51 -7.40
CA ALA A 285 1.10 -4.28 -7.91
C ALA A 285 0.69 -5.11 -9.13
N ARG A 286 -0.44 -5.85 -9.05
CA ARG A 286 -0.97 -6.62 -10.19
C ARG A 286 -1.29 -5.73 -11.40
N ARG A 287 -1.93 -4.57 -11.19
CA ARG A 287 -2.19 -3.60 -12.27
C ARG A 287 -0.90 -3.10 -12.91
N LYS A 288 0.12 -2.80 -12.12
CA LYS A 288 1.43 -2.36 -12.60
C LYS A 288 2.16 -3.47 -13.35
N GLU A 289 2.11 -4.71 -12.88
CA GLU A 289 2.66 -5.87 -13.58
C GLU A 289 1.98 -6.10 -14.94
N GLU A 290 0.65 -5.97 -14.99
CA GLU A 290 -0.13 -6.03 -16.23
C GLU A 290 0.30 -4.94 -17.21
N LEU A 291 0.40 -3.70 -16.73
CA LEU A 291 0.86 -2.56 -17.52
C LEU A 291 2.30 -2.75 -18.01
N CYS A 292 3.20 -3.21 -17.15
CA CYS A 292 4.57 -3.53 -17.54
C CYS A 292 4.61 -4.59 -18.63
N ARG A 293 3.77 -5.63 -18.52
CA ARG A 293 3.64 -6.68 -19.55
C ARG A 293 3.15 -6.09 -20.88
N GLN A 294 2.12 -5.25 -20.84
CA GLN A 294 1.60 -4.54 -22.02
C GLN A 294 2.67 -3.65 -22.67
N LEU A 295 3.35 -2.81 -21.89
CA LEU A 295 4.42 -1.94 -22.39
C LEU A 295 5.60 -2.72 -22.97
N LEU A 296 5.94 -3.88 -22.40
CA LEU A 296 6.97 -4.75 -22.96
C LEU A 296 6.53 -5.31 -24.33
N THR A 297 5.29 -5.75 -24.47
CA THR A 297 4.77 -6.22 -25.76
C THR A 297 4.72 -5.09 -26.81
N GLU A 298 4.36 -3.87 -26.41
CA GLU A 298 4.40 -2.70 -27.29
C GLU A 298 5.84 -2.38 -27.72
N LEU A 299 6.80 -2.44 -26.78
CA LEU A 299 8.21 -2.24 -27.05
C LEU A 299 8.78 -3.28 -28.01
N GLU A 300 8.36 -4.54 -27.90
CA GLU A 300 8.75 -5.59 -28.83
C GLU A 300 8.13 -5.42 -30.23
N SER A 301 6.92 -4.87 -30.31
CA SER A 301 6.20 -4.61 -31.56
C SER A 301 6.70 -3.37 -32.32
N LEU A 302 7.50 -2.51 -31.66
CA LEU A 302 8.02 -1.29 -32.27
C LEU A 302 9.10 -1.61 -33.33
N PRO A 303 9.09 -0.92 -34.49
CA PRO A 303 10.11 -1.08 -35.51
C PRO A 303 11.50 -0.77 -34.95
N LYS A 304 12.46 -1.68 -35.17
CA LYS A 304 13.87 -1.50 -34.74
C LYS A 304 14.71 -0.72 -35.75
N ASP A 305 14.06 -0.14 -36.77
CA ASP A 305 14.74 0.49 -37.89
C ASP A 305 15.29 1.86 -37.49
N VAL A 306 16.63 1.92 -37.47
CA VAL A 306 17.49 2.99 -36.97
C VAL A 306 17.30 3.27 -35.48
N SER A 307 18.02 2.52 -34.65
CA SER A 307 18.11 2.77 -33.22
C SER A 307 18.44 4.24 -32.91
N ARG A 308 17.71 4.85 -32.00
CA ARG A 308 18.04 6.16 -31.37
C ARG A 308 19.52 6.29 -30.98
N ALA A 309 20.14 5.18 -30.60
CA ALA A 309 21.57 5.07 -30.35
C ALA A 309 22.43 5.48 -31.56
N ALA A 310 22.03 5.13 -32.79
CA ALA A 310 22.75 5.49 -34.00
C ALA A 310 22.73 7.00 -34.28
N TYR A 311 21.56 7.66 -34.13
CA TYR A 311 21.47 9.13 -34.27
C TYR A 311 22.30 9.85 -33.21
N THR A 312 22.20 9.40 -31.96
CA THR A 312 22.95 10.00 -30.85
C THR A 312 24.46 9.78 -31.00
N GLN A 313 24.90 8.59 -31.40
CA GLN A 313 26.31 8.30 -31.70
C GLN A 313 26.84 9.18 -32.83
N ARG A 314 26.12 9.27 -33.96
CA ARG A 314 26.53 10.11 -35.10
C ARG A 314 26.65 11.58 -34.72
N ILE A 315 25.69 12.11 -33.95
CA ILE A 315 25.75 13.49 -33.44
C ILE A 315 26.99 13.68 -32.55
N LEU A 316 27.26 12.74 -31.64
CA LEU A 316 28.43 12.81 -30.74
C LEU A 316 29.75 12.73 -31.52
N GLU A 317 29.83 11.91 -32.56
CA GLU A 317 30.98 11.83 -33.45
C GLU A 317 31.24 13.15 -34.20
N ILE A 318 30.19 13.75 -34.78
CA ILE A 318 30.29 15.04 -35.46
C ILE A 318 30.75 16.13 -34.47
N VAL A 319 30.19 16.17 -33.26
CA VAL A 319 30.60 17.11 -32.21
C VAL A 319 32.07 16.90 -31.81
N GLY A 320 32.51 15.65 -31.67
CA GLY A 320 33.90 15.30 -31.38
C GLY A 320 34.85 15.79 -32.48
N ASN A 321 34.48 15.60 -33.74
CA ASN A 321 35.27 16.06 -34.88
C ASN A 321 35.36 17.60 -34.93
N ILE A 322 34.28 18.32 -34.65
CA ILE A 322 34.29 19.80 -34.58
C ILE A 322 35.25 20.28 -33.48
N ARG A 323 35.31 19.61 -32.32
CA ARG A 323 36.24 19.95 -31.24
C ARG A 323 37.70 19.80 -31.68
N LYS A 324 38.04 18.66 -32.29
CA LYS A 324 39.39 18.41 -32.83
C LYS A 324 39.79 19.44 -33.88
N GLN A 325 38.87 19.79 -34.78
CA GLN A 325 39.11 20.83 -35.80
C GLN A 325 39.39 22.19 -35.17
N LYS A 326 38.65 22.58 -34.11
CA LYS A 326 38.92 23.85 -33.40
C LYS A 326 40.31 23.87 -32.77
N GLU A 327 40.73 22.78 -32.15
CA GLU A 327 42.09 22.66 -31.58
C GLU A 327 43.16 22.81 -32.66
N GLU A 328 42.99 22.14 -33.80
CA GLU A 328 43.92 22.24 -34.92
C GLU A 328 43.99 23.65 -35.52
N ILE A 329 42.84 24.32 -35.68
CA ILE A 329 42.79 25.74 -36.10
C ILE A 329 43.57 26.62 -35.12
N THR A 330 43.40 26.44 -33.81
CA THR A 330 44.16 27.23 -32.83
C THR A 330 45.67 27.00 -32.91
N LYS A 331 46.10 25.77 -33.22
CA LYS A 331 47.51 25.43 -33.44
C LYS A 331 48.05 26.14 -34.69
N ILE A 332 47.33 26.09 -35.81
CA ILE A 332 47.70 26.79 -37.05
C ILE A 332 47.80 28.29 -36.80
N LEU A 333 46.80 28.91 -36.14
CA LEU A 333 46.83 30.33 -35.81
C LEU A 333 48.04 30.72 -34.95
N SER A 334 48.44 29.87 -34.01
CA SER A 334 49.65 30.10 -33.21
C SER A 334 50.93 30.04 -34.06
N ALA A 335 51.02 29.10 -35.00
CA ALA A 335 52.14 28.96 -35.91
C ALA A 335 52.23 30.15 -36.89
N THR A 336 51.10 30.60 -37.44
CA THR A 336 51.04 31.80 -38.30
C THR A 336 51.50 33.05 -37.55
N ARG A 337 51.09 33.21 -36.28
CA ARG A 337 51.58 34.32 -35.44
C ARG A 337 53.07 34.24 -35.15
N ALA A 338 53.62 33.04 -34.99
CA ALA A 338 55.06 32.83 -34.80
C ALA A 338 55.82 33.21 -36.07
N LEU A 339 55.39 32.74 -37.24
CA LEU A 339 55.97 33.11 -38.54
C LEU A 339 55.92 34.62 -38.77
N GLN A 340 54.80 35.30 -38.42
CA GLN A 340 54.72 36.75 -38.55
C GLN A 340 55.75 37.48 -37.67
N LYS A 341 56.03 36.98 -36.46
CA LYS A 341 57.08 37.53 -35.59
C LYS A 341 58.47 37.31 -36.18
N GLU A 342 58.72 36.14 -36.78
CA GLU A 342 59.98 35.85 -37.45
C GLU A 342 60.19 36.75 -38.66
N ILE A 343 59.17 36.93 -39.51
CA ILE A 343 59.19 37.87 -40.63
C ILE A 343 59.54 39.27 -40.12
N ASN A 344 58.81 39.81 -39.15
CA ASN A 344 59.06 41.15 -38.62
C ASN A 344 60.48 41.28 -38.01
N SER A 345 60.98 40.23 -37.36
CA SER A 345 62.34 40.19 -36.80
C SER A 345 63.41 40.22 -37.89
N LEU A 346 63.22 39.43 -38.96
CA LEU A 346 64.13 39.39 -40.11
C LEU A 346 64.09 40.68 -40.91
N THR A 347 62.91 41.25 -41.17
CA THR A 347 62.75 42.56 -41.82
C THR A 347 63.51 43.64 -41.02
N GLY A 348 63.30 43.71 -39.70
CA GLY A 348 64.03 44.68 -38.88
C GLY A 348 65.54 44.44 -38.83
N LYS A 349 66.01 43.18 -38.94
CA LYS A 349 67.46 42.89 -39.07
C LYS A 349 67.99 43.38 -40.41
N LEU A 350 67.26 43.10 -41.50
CA LEU A 350 67.59 43.53 -42.86
C LEU A 350 67.76 45.06 -42.91
N ASP A 351 66.79 45.82 -42.39
CA ASP A 351 66.82 47.29 -42.37
C ASP A 351 68.05 47.84 -41.64
N ARG A 352 68.37 47.30 -40.46
CA ARG A 352 69.55 47.72 -39.68
C ARG A 352 70.85 47.39 -40.40
N THR A 353 70.96 46.19 -40.98
CA THR A 353 72.17 45.79 -41.72
C THR A 353 72.34 46.59 -43.01
N PHE A 354 71.23 46.89 -43.69
CA PHE A 354 71.23 47.70 -44.89
C PHE A 354 71.68 49.12 -44.59
N ALA A 355 71.14 49.77 -43.54
CA ALA A 355 71.53 51.12 -43.16
C ALA A 355 73.04 51.27 -42.88
N VAL A 356 73.64 50.32 -42.15
CA VAL A 356 75.08 50.33 -41.88
C VAL A 356 75.90 50.12 -43.16
N THR A 357 75.47 49.19 -44.02
CA THR A 357 76.17 48.89 -45.27
C THR A 357 76.08 50.07 -46.25
N ASP A 358 74.90 50.67 -46.39
CA ASP A 358 74.66 51.85 -47.23
C ASP A 358 75.52 53.04 -46.80
N GLU A 359 75.64 53.30 -45.49
CA GLU A 359 76.49 54.38 -44.97
C GLU A 359 77.98 54.16 -45.29
N LEU A 360 78.47 52.92 -45.19
CA LEU A 360 79.86 52.57 -45.52
C LEU A 360 80.14 52.74 -47.01
N VAL A 361 79.28 52.18 -47.87
CA VAL A 361 79.44 52.29 -49.34
C VAL A 361 79.33 53.76 -49.78
N PHE A 362 78.45 54.55 -49.16
CA PHE A 362 78.33 55.98 -49.45
C PHE A 362 79.59 56.76 -49.07
N LYS A 363 80.26 56.42 -47.96
CA LYS A 363 81.54 57.03 -47.57
C LYS A 363 82.64 56.75 -48.60
N ASP A 364 82.72 55.53 -49.11
CA ASP A 364 83.73 55.14 -50.11
C ASP A 364 83.43 55.76 -51.49
N ALA A 365 82.16 55.87 -51.87
CA ALA A 365 81.70 56.54 -53.10
C ALA A 365 82.05 58.03 -53.18
N LYS A 366 82.39 58.68 -52.05
CA LYS A 366 82.91 60.06 -52.04
C LYS A 366 84.33 60.15 -52.57
N ARG A 367 85.13 59.09 -52.46
CA ARG A 367 86.57 59.08 -52.76
C ARG A 367 86.88 58.65 -54.20
N ASP A 368 86.10 57.72 -54.75
CA ASP A 368 86.35 57.12 -56.07
C ASP A 368 85.12 57.27 -57.00
N GLU A 369 85.35 57.77 -58.23
CA GLU A 369 84.31 58.00 -59.24
C GLU A 369 83.70 56.69 -59.77
N SER A 370 84.48 55.60 -59.79
CA SER A 370 83.98 54.28 -60.19
C SER A 370 82.98 53.72 -59.18
N VAL A 371 83.31 53.82 -57.89
CA VAL A 371 82.47 53.43 -56.74
C VAL A 371 81.22 54.32 -56.67
N ARG A 372 81.34 55.61 -57.02
CA ARG A 372 80.20 56.53 -57.10
C ARG A 372 79.16 56.11 -58.14
N LYS A 373 79.59 55.66 -59.32
CA LYS A 373 78.68 55.13 -60.35
C LYS A 373 78.03 53.84 -59.88
N ALA A 374 78.79 52.93 -59.27
CA ALA A 374 78.25 51.69 -58.69
C ALA A 374 77.21 51.96 -57.59
N TYR A 375 77.44 52.94 -56.70
CA TYR A 375 76.49 53.35 -55.67
C TYR A 375 75.17 53.87 -56.27
N LYS A 376 75.21 54.67 -57.33
CA LYS A 376 74.00 55.14 -58.02
C LYS A 376 73.19 53.97 -58.61
N TYR A 377 73.85 52.98 -59.19
CA TYR A 377 73.17 51.77 -59.67
C TYR A 377 72.58 50.94 -58.53
N LEU A 378 73.28 50.83 -57.40
CA LEU A 378 72.80 50.14 -56.20
C LEU A 378 71.56 50.82 -55.61
N ALA A 379 71.57 52.15 -55.50
CA ALA A 379 70.43 52.93 -55.03
C ALA A 379 69.21 52.77 -55.96
N ALA A 380 69.41 52.84 -57.27
CA ALA A 380 68.35 52.61 -58.26
C ALA A 380 67.81 51.16 -58.19
N LEU A 381 68.67 50.17 -57.96
CA LEU A 381 68.26 48.79 -57.76
C LEU A 381 67.39 48.64 -56.51
N HIS A 382 67.80 49.25 -55.39
CA HIS A 382 67.02 49.23 -54.16
C HIS A 382 65.65 49.88 -54.34
N GLU A 383 65.57 51.03 -55.01
CA GLU A 383 64.31 51.72 -55.28
C GLU A 383 63.38 50.87 -56.15
N ASN A 384 63.90 50.22 -57.19
CA ASN A 384 63.15 49.28 -58.02
C ASN A 384 62.65 48.05 -57.22
N CYS A 385 63.49 47.49 -56.33
CA CYS A 385 63.08 46.39 -55.45
C CYS A 385 62.01 46.82 -54.44
N SER A 386 62.10 48.01 -53.87
CA SER A 386 61.08 48.56 -52.98
C SER A 386 59.74 48.76 -53.70
N GLN A 387 59.76 49.29 -54.93
CA GLN A 387 58.56 49.40 -55.75
C GLN A 387 57.96 48.02 -56.08
N LEU A 388 58.80 47.03 -56.40
CA LEU A 388 58.34 45.67 -56.65
C LEU A 388 57.66 45.07 -55.41
N ILE A 389 58.25 45.21 -54.22
CA ILE A 389 57.65 44.74 -52.96
C ILE A 389 56.29 45.41 -52.75
N GLN A 390 56.20 46.73 -52.91
CA GLN A 390 54.92 47.46 -52.78
C GLN A 390 53.85 46.94 -53.74
N THR A 391 54.21 46.72 -55.02
CA THR A 391 53.24 46.18 -56.00
C THR A 391 52.77 44.76 -55.66
N ILE A 392 53.62 43.94 -55.05
CA ILE A 392 53.25 42.59 -54.58
C ILE A 392 52.32 42.69 -53.37
N GLU A 393 52.58 43.60 -52.43
CA GLU A 393 51.72 43.84 -51.26
C GLU A 393 50.34 44.36 -51.67
N ASP A 394 50.30 45.33 -52.58
CA ASP A 394 49.07 45.90 -53.12
C ASP A 394 48.27 44.85 -53.90
N ALA A 395 48.93 44.04 -54.73
CA ALA A 395 48.29 42.91 -55.42
C ALA A 395 47.70 41.91 -54.43
N GLY A 396 48.41 41.63 -53.33
CA GLY A 396 47.91 40.76 -52.25
C GLY A 396 46.76 41.38 -51.45
N ALA A 397 46.68 42.70 -51.33
CA ALA A 397 45.55 43.42 -50.73
C ALA A 397 44.32 43.33 -51.63
N ILE A 398 44.48 43.66 -52.92
CA ILE A 398 43.41 43.58 -53.93
C ILE A 398 42.88 42.14 -54.04
N GLN A 399 43.75 41.12 -54.04
CA GLN A 399 43.32 39.72 -54.06
C GLN A 399 42.48 39.32 -52.84
N ARG A 400 42.81 39.84 -51.64
CA ARG A 400 42.01 39.61 -50.43
C ARG A 400 40.63 40.27 -50.56
N GLU A 401 40.58 41.50 -51.03
CA GLU A 401 39.34 42.26 -51.22
C GLU A 401 38.43 41.62 -52.28
N ILE A 402 38.99 41.17 -53.41
CA ILE A 402 38.27 40.40 -54.44
C ILE A 402 37.61 39.16 -53.81
N ARG A 403 38.36 38.40 -53.01
CA ARG A 403 37.84 37.17 -52.38
C ARG A 403 36.76 37.46 -51.34
N ASP A 404 36.90 38.54 -50.56
CA ASP A 404 35.89 38.95 -49.59
C ASP A 404 34.60 39.39 -50.28
N LEU A 405 34.70 40.13 -51.40
CA LEU A 405 33.57 40.50 -52.25
C LEU A 405 32.92 39.27 -52.90
N GLU A 406 33.71 38.31 -53.40
CA GLU A 406 33.20 37.04 -53.93
C GLU A 406 32.44 36.23 -52.87
N GLU A 407 32.91 36.20 -51.63
CA GLU A 407 32.20 35.55 -50.52
C GLU A 407 30.91 36.31 -50.16
N GLN A 408 30.93 37.64 -50.13
CA GLN A 408 29.72 38.44 -49.92
C GLN A 408 28.66 38.18 -51.00
N VAL A 409 29.07 38.09 -52.27
CA VAL A 409 28.17 37.75 -53.39
C VAL A 409 27.62 36.34 -53.25
N ARG A 410 28.45 35.38 -52.82
CA ARG A 410 28.05 33.99 -52.56
C ARG A 410 27.04 33.89 -51.42
N VAL A 411 27.25 34.63 -50.33
CA VAL A 411 26.36 34.66 -49.15
C VAL A 411 25.05 35.41 -49.44
N ALA A 412 25.09 36.46 -50.28
CA ALA A 412 23.92 37.25 -50.67
C ALA A 412 22.96 36.52 -51.63
N GLY A 413 23.25 35.28 -52.04
CA GLY A 413 22.30 34.43 -52.77
C GLY A 413 22.05 34.84 -54.22
N VAL A 414 22.96 35.58 -54.86
CA VAL A 414 22.89 35.80 -56.32
C VAL A 414 23.50 34.57 -56.99
N GLY A 415 22.69 33.52 -57.17
CA GLY A 415 23.09 32.37 -57.98
C GLY A 415 23.44 32.82 -59.40
N PRO A 416 24.43 32.21 -60.08
CA PRO A 416 24.71 32.46 -61.49
C PRO A 416 23.62 31.83 -62.36
N GLY A 417 22.42 32.38 -62.28
CA GLY A 417 21.34 32.20 -63.24
C GLY A 417 21.35 33.38 -64.19
N GLY A 418 22.15 33.28 -65.25
CA GLY A 418 21.92 34.05 -66.47
C GLY A 418 22.97 35.09 -66.85
N TRP A 419 24.22 34.68 -67.09
CA TRP A 419 24.99 35.16 -68.25
C TRP A 419 25.90 34.02 -68.70
N GLY A 420 25.49 33.33 -69.77
CA GLY A 420 26.26 32.26 -70.37
C GLY A 420 27.51 32.80 -71.06
N ALA A 421 28.67 32.27 -70.70
CA ALA A 421 29.84 32.19 -71.56
C ALA A 421 30.74 31.02 -71.09
N PRO A 422 31.19 30.13 -71.97
CA PRO A 422 32.00 28.98 -71.58
C PRO A 422 33.45 29.43 -71.35
N ARG A 423 33.98 29.27 -70.13
CA ARG A 423 35.42 29.35 -69.88
C ARG A 423 36.02 27.94 -69.90
N GLY A 424 36.98 27.76 -70.79
CA GLY A 424 37.83 26.57 -70.89
C GLY A 424 38.72 26.36 -69.66
N PRO A 425 39.55 25.31 -69.66
CA PRO A 425 40.23 24.84 -68.46
C PRO A 425 41.27 25.86 -67.96
N PRO A 426 41.40 26.05 -66.64
CA PRO A 426 42.39 26.97 -66.09
C PRO A 426 43.78 26.36 -66.25
N SER A 427 44.66 27.11 -66.91
CA SER A 427 46.09 26.85 -66.95
C SER A 427 46.69 26.99 -65.55
N SER A 428 47.43 25.96 -65.16
CA SER A 428 48.28 25.89 -63.98
C SER A 428 49.33 27.00 -64.02
N SER A 429 49.24 28.00 -63.17
CA SER A 429 50.38 28.82 -62.72
C SER A 429 50.00 29.69 -61.53
N THR A 430 50.90 29.72 -60.54
CA THR A 430 50.92 30.63 -59.38
C THR A 430 49.91 30.37 -58.25
N GLU A 431 50.11 29.27 -57.53
CA GLU A 431 49.77 29.17 -56.11
C GLU A 431 50.76 30.04 -55.31
N GLY A 432 50.40 31.32 -55.15
CA GLY A 432 51.05 32.25 -54.24
C GLY A 432 50.46 32.12 -52.84
N VAL A 433 51.33 31.86 -51.87
CA VAL A 433 51.09 31.70 -50.42
C VAL A 433 50.23 32.85 -49.86
N ASN A 434 48.91 32.63 -49.66
CA ASN A 434 48.11 33.50 -48.78
C ASN A 434 46.81 32.82 -48.30
N MET A 435 46.96 31.94 -47.30
CA MET A 435 45.92 31.14 -46.63
C MET A 435 45.53 31.69 -45.23
N PRO A 436 44.88 32.87 -45.11
CA PRO A 436 44.05 33.12 -43.91
C PRO A 436 42.53 32.96 -44.13
N PRO A 437 41.85 33.70 -45.03
CA PRO A 437 40.38 33.71 -45.04
C PRO A 437 39.76 32.56 -45.87
N GLN A 438 40.58 31.81 -46.61
CA GLN A 438 40.13 30.60 -47.30
C GLN A 438 39.90 29.42 -46.34
N ILE A 439 40.69 29.37 -45.25
CA ILE A 439 40.50 28.40 -44.16
C ILE A 439 39.22 28.72 -43.38
N GLU A 440 38.93 30.01 -43.16
CA GLU A 440 37.74 30.45 -42.42
C GLU A 440 36.46 30.19 -43.23
N SER A 441 36.45 30.47 -44.53
CA SER A 441 35.28 30.20 -45.40
C SER A 441 35.03 28.70 -45.63
N GLU A 442 36.06 27.87 -45.81
CA GLU A 442 35.88 26.41 -45.85
C GLU A 442 35.47 25.83 -44.50
N GLY A 443 36.04 26.34 -43.41
CA GLY A 443 35.66 25.97 -42.05
C GLY A 443 34.20 26.29 -41.76
N ALA A 444 33.71 27.44 -42.19
CA ALA A 444 32.32 27.84 -42.07
C ALA A 444 31.39 26.91 -42.88
N LYS A 445 31.74 26.57 -44.12
CA LYS A 445 30.97 25.64 -44.97
C LYS A 445 30.91 24.22 -44.38
N LYS A 446 32.03 23.68 -43.90
CA LYS A 446 32.08 22.37 -43.23
C LYS A 446 31.29 22.39 -41.92
N THR A 447 31.33 23.50 -41.18
CA THR A 447 30.54 23.68 -39.96
C THR A 447 29.05 23.72 -40.27
N LEU A 448 28.62 24.44 -41.31
CA LEU A 448 27.23 24.46 -41.77
C LEU A 448 26.73 23.07 -42.17
N ALA A 449 27.49 22.33 -42.99
CA ALA A 449 27.14 20.97 -43.39
C ALA A 449 27.04 20.00 -42.18
N ASN A 450 27.92 20.16 -41.19
CA ASN A 450 27.85 19.39 -39.94
C ASN A 450 26.60 19.75 -39.12
N LEU A 451 26.26 21.03 -39.01
CA LEU A 451 25.05 21.50 -38.34
C LEU A 451 23.78 21.01 -39.05
N GLU A 452 23.76 21.00 -40.37
CA GLU A 452 22.65 20.46 -41.17
C GLU A 452 22.45 18.96 -40.92
N ARG A 453 23.54 18.19 -40.85
CA ARG A 453 23.48 16.75 -40.49
C ARG A 453 22.95 16.54 -39.07
N ILE A 454 23.49 17.27 -38.09
CA ILE A 454 23.00 17.20 -36.70
C ILE A 454 21.52 17.58 -36.61
N LEU A 455 21.09 18.62 -37.34
CA LEU A 455 19.69 19.03 -37.39
C LEU A 455 18.81 17.98 -38.04
N SER A 456 19.29 17.30 -39.09
CA SER A 456 18.58 16.19 -39.73
C SER A 456 18.37 15.03 -38.75
N ASP A 457 19.44 14.58 -38.06
CA ASP A 457 19.36 13.51 -37.07
C ASP A 457 18.48 13.90 -35.87
N TYR A 458 18.55 15.16 -35.40
CA TYR A 458 17.69 15.67 -34.33
C TYR A 458 16.22 15.74 -34.74
N ARG A 459 15.91 16.12 -35.98
CA ARG A 459 14.54 16.12 -36.51
C ARG A 459 13.98 14.70 -36.59
N ALA A 460 14.79 13.72 -37.03
CA ALA A 460 14.41 12.32 -37.06
C ALA A 460 14.06 11.81 -35.65
N LEU A 461 14.91 12.08 -34.65
CA LEU A 461 14.64 11.76 -33.24
C LEU A 461 13.34 12.42 -32.73
N ARG A 462 13.07 13.66 -33.14
CA ARG A 462 11.85 14.37 -32.72
C ARG A 462 10.60 13.78 -33.36
N GLN A 463 10.67 13.36 -34.63
CA GLN A 463 9.57 12.68 -35.31
C GLN A 463 9.29 11.31 -34.67
N GLU A 464 10.33 10.55 -34.32
CA GLU A 464 10.20 9.29 -33.59
C GLU A 464 9.52 9.50 -32.22
N ASN A 465 9.95 10.50 -31.45
CA ASN A 465 9.31 10.86 -30.18
C ASN A 465 7.84 11.26 -30.36
N ALA A 466 7.52 12.02 -31.42
CA ALA A 466 6.15 12.40 -31.71
C ALA A 466 5.28 11.19 -32.09
N ALA A 467 5.83 10.24 -32.86
CA ALA A 467 5.16 8.99 -33.20
C ALA A 467 4.90 8.10 -31.97
N LEU A 468 5.88 7.99 -31.06
CA LEU A 468 5.74 7.27 -29.80
C LEU A 468 4.68 7.91 -28.89
N LEU A 469 4.69 9.23 -28.76
CA LEU A 469 3.69 9.97 -27.98
C LEU A 469 2.28 9.86 -28.57
N GLY A 470 2.16 9.82 -29.91
CA GLY A 470 0.90 9.57 -30.59
C GLY A 470 0.33 8.20 -30.26
N ARG A 471 1.16 7.15 -30.28
CA ARG A 471 0.76 5.78 -29.94
C ARG A 471 0.40 5.60 -28.47
N SER A 472 1.07 6.31 -27.55
CA SER A 472 0.70 6.28 -26.12
C SER A 472 -0.63 6.97 -25.77
N ARG A 473 -1.26 7.65 -26.74
CA ARG A 473 -2.51 8.41 -26.56
C ARG A 473 -3.74 7.71 -27.16
N ASP A 474 -3.56 6.63 -27.91
CA ASP A 474 -4.67 5.80 -28.38
C ASP A 474 -4.91 4.67 -27.36
N PRO A 475 -6.09 4.61 -26.71
CA PRO A 475 -6.40 3.66 -25.64
C PRO A 475 -6.63 2.22 -26.11
#